data_AF-A0A0J0CYZ1-F1
#
_entry.id   AF-A0A0J0CYZ1-F1
#
_cell.length_a   1.000
_cell.length_b   1.000
_cell.length_c   1.000
_cell.angle_alpha   90.00
_cell.angle_beta   90.00
_cell.angle_gamma   90.00
#
_symmetry.space_group_name_H-M   'P 1'
#
loop_
_entity.id
_entity.type
_entity.pdbx_description
1 polymer ?
#
loop_
_entity_poly.entity_id
_entity_poly.type
_entity_poly.pdbx_seq_one_letter_code
_entity_poly.pdbx_strand_id
1 'polypeptide(L)'
;MRTYEDTFSGARIYPGKGKLYVRGDSKIFRFQNGKSESLFLQRKNPRRIAWTVLYRRQHRKGISEEVAKKRTRRTVKAQRGIVGASLDVIKEKRNIRPEARSAARAQAIKESKEKKQADAAAKKSEKAKLAAQASKGQAVRQVSKQGAKGSAPKVQAKSR
;
A
#
# COMPACT_ATOMS: atom_id res chain seq x y z
N MET A 1 25.64 -34.45 -21.16
CA MET A 1 25.95 -33.63 -22.35
C MET A 1 24.71 -32.79 -22.70
N ARG A 2 24.87 -31.50 -23.02
CA ARG A 2 23.73 -30.57 -23.22
C ARG A 2 23.16 -30.68 -24.64
N THR A 3 21.83 -30.74 -24.76
CA THR A 3 21.12 -30.59 -26.03
C THR A 3 20.77 -29.12 -26.24
N TYR A 4 20.96 -28.61 -27.46
CA TYR A 4 20.60 -27.24 -27.83
C TYR A 4 19.38 -27.24 -28.75
N GLU A 5 18.81 -26.07 -29.01
CA GLU A 5 17.77 -25.88 -30.01
C GLU A 5 18.31 -25.09 -31.20
N ASP A 6 17.89 -25.48 -32.40
CA ASP A 6 18.18 -24.77 -33.63
C ASP A 6 17.45 -23.42 -33.64
N THR A 7 18.20 -22.36 -33.87
CA THR A 7 17.69 -20.98 -33.79
C THR A 7 16.70 -20.65 -34.91
N PHE A 8 16.78 -21.31 -36.06
CA PHE A 8 15.87 -21.12 -37.18
C PHE A 8 14.68 -22.07 -37.11
N SER A 9 14.94 -23.37 -36.93
CA SER A 9 13.91 -24.40 -37.06
C SER A 9 13.23 -24.77 -35.75
N GLY A 10 13.89 -24.61 -34.61
CA GLY A 10 13.48 -25.13 -33.31
C GLY A 10 13.74 -26.62 -33.11
N ALA A 11 14.48 -27.28 -34.01
CA ALA A 11 14.85 -28.69 -33.87
C ALA A 11 15.90 -28.91 -32.76
N ARG A 12 15.89 -30.08 -32.12
CA ARG A 12 16.90 -30.45 -31.11
C ARG A 12 18.24 -30.73 -31.78
N ILE A 13 19.30 -30.09 -31.27
CA ILE A 13 20.69 -30.27 -31.67
C ILE A 13 21.37 -31.11 -30.60
N TYR A 14 21.62 -32.37 -30.95
CA TYR A 14 22.40 -33.28 -30.14
C TYR A 14 23.90 -32.98 -30.28
N PRO A 15 24.71 -33.40 -29.30
CA PRO A 15 26.14 -33.15 -29.35
C PRO A 15 26.81 -33.82 -30.56
N GLY A 16 27.81 -33.14 -31.14
CA GLY A 16 28.48 -33.59 -32.37
C GLY A 16 27.71 -33.29 -33.66
N LYS A 17 26.57 -32.58 -33.59
CA LYS A 17 25.74 -32.25 -34.76
C LYS A 17 25.60 -30.75 -34.97
N GLY A 18 25.50 -30.36 -36.24
CA GLY A 18 25.19 -28.99 -36.65
C GLY A 18 26.39 -28.05 -36.60
N LYS A 19 26.11 -26.76 -36.58
CA LYS A 19 27.11 -25.68 -36.56
C LYS A 19 26.71 -24.56 -35.60
N LEU A 20 27.71 -23.82 -35.15
CA LEU A 20 27.55 -22.62 -34.34
C LEU A 20 28.02 -21.42 -35.18
N TYR A 21 27.15 -20.43 -35.35
CA TYR A 21 27.45 -19.18 -36.02
C TYR A 21 27.43 -18.04 -35.01
N VAL A 22 28.57 -17.37 -34.83
CA VAL A 22 28.68 -16.16 -34.01
C VAL A 22 28.63 -14.97 -34.95
N ARG A 23 27.63 -14.10 -34.77
CA ARG A 23 27.51 -12.87 -35.53
C ARG A 23 28.36 -11.77 -34.89
N GLY A 24 28.73 -10.74 -35.65
CA GLY A 24 29.59 -9.63 -35.17
C GLY A 24 29.04 -8.86 -33.95
N ASP A 25 27.75 -8.97 -33.63
CA ASP A 25 27.15 -8.44 -32.40
C ASP A 25 27.22 -9.43 -31.21
N SER A 26 28.13 -10.41 -31.27
CA SER A 26 28.32 -11.49 -30.29
C SER A 26 27.10 -12.39 -30.08
N LYS A 27 26.07 -12.32 -30.95
CA LYS A 27 24.93 -13.23 -30.87
C LYS A 27 25.28 -14.59 -31.45
N ILE A 28 24.94 -15.61 -30.68
CA ILE A 28 25.19 -17.01 -31.02
C ILE A 28 23.93 -17.60 -31.63
N PHE A 29 24.06 -18.11 -32.85
CA PHE A 29 23.04 -18.87 -33.56
C PHE A 29 23.52 -20.32 -33.68
N ARG A 30 22.63 -21.27 -33.46
CA ARG A 30 22.92 -22.71 -33.57
C ARG A 30 22.04 -23.30 -34.65
N PHE A 31 22.63 -24.05 -35.57
CA PHE A 31 21.93 -24.67 -36.69
C PHE A 31 22.12 -26.17 -36.64
N GLN A 32 21.04 -26.93 -36.80
CA GLN A 32 21.09 -28.39 -36.79
C GLN A 32 21.68 -28.96 -38.09
N ASN A 33 21.50 -28.25 -39.22
CA ASN A 33 21.94 -28.66 -40.55
C ASN A 33 22.21 -27.45 -41.46
N GLY A 34 22.74 -27.69 -42.66
CA GLY A 34 23.03 -26.63 -43.65
C GLY A 34 21.77 -25.95 -44.22
N LYS A 35 20.59 -26.59 -44.15
CA LYS A 35 19.33 -26.00 -44.63
C LYS A 35 18.89 -24.85 -43.72
N SER A 36 18.94 -25.01 -42.40
CA SER A 36 18.60 -23.93 -41.46
C SER A 36 19.63 -22.80 -41.51
N GLU A 37 20.91 -23.12 -41.62
CA GLU A 37 21.99 -22.14 -41.82
C GLU A 37 21.78 -21.31 -43.09
N SER A 38 21.57 -21.96 -44.23
CA SER A 38 21.39 -21.27 -45.53
C SER A 38 20.17 -20.34 -45.51
N LEU A 39 19.03 -20.80 -44.99
CA LEU A 39 17.82 -19.96 -44.90
C LEU A 39 18.01 -18.76 -43.96
N PHE A 40 18.77 -18.94 -42.88
CA PHE A 40 19.12 -17.85 -41.97
C PHE A 40 20.01 -16.80 -42.65
N LEU A 41 21.06 -17.23 -43.37
CA LEU A 41 21.97 -16.33 -44.10
C LEU A 41 21.25 -15.61 -45.26
N GLN A 42 20.29 -16.27 -45.90
CA GLN A 42 19.37 -15.66 -46.87
C GLN A 42 18.33 -14.72 -46.23
N ARG A 43 18.38 -14.52 -44.90
CA ARG A 43 17.49 -13.64 -44.14
C ARG A 43 16.01 -14.01 -44.28
N LYS A 44 15.70 -15.29 -44.48
CA LYS A 44 14.31 -15.77 -44.51
C LYS A 44 13.72 -15.74 -43.10
N ASN A 45 12.43 -15.43 -43.00
CA ASN A 45 11.74 -15.40 -41.71
C ASN A 45 11.19 -16.79 -41.37
N PRO A 46 11.62 -17.44 -40.27
CA PRO A 46 11.10 -18.75 -39.85
C PRO A 46 9.57 -18.80 -39.76
N ARG A 47 8.93 -17.69 -39.37
CA ARG A 47 7.47 -17.55 -39.26
C ARG A 47 6.70 -17.71 -40.58
N ARG A 48 7.40 -17.66 -41.72
CA ARG A 48 6.83 -17.89 -43.05
C ARG A 48 7.16 -19.28 -43.60
N ILE A 49 8.00 -20.06 -42.90
CA ILE A 49 8.48 -21.36 -43.36
C ILE A 49 7.73 -22.47 -42.61
N ALA A 50 6.88 -23.20 -43.35
CA ALA A 50 5.83 -24.05 -42.80
C ALA A 50 6.30 -25.15 -41.82
N TRP A 51 7.50 -25.67 -42.03
CA TRP A 51 8.05 -26.79 -41.25
C TRP A 51 8.72 -26.37 -39.94
N THR A 52 8.88 -25.07 -39.67
CA THR A 52 9.53 -24.59 -38.45
C THR A 52 8.59 -24.63 -37.25
N VAL A 53 9.14 -24.79 -36.05
CA VAL A 53 8.38 -24.73 -34.79
C VAL A 53 7.72 -23.36 -34.61
N LEU A 54 8.40 -22.28 -34.99
CA LEU A 54 7.87 -20.92 -34.91
C LEU A 54 6.64 -20.72 -35.79
N TYR A 55 6.67 -21.20 -37.04
CA TYR A 55 5.51 -21.18 -37.92
C TYR A 55 4.34 -21.95 -37.32
N ARG A 56 4.59 -23.20 -36.87
CA ARG A 56 3.54 -24.04 -36.28
C ARG A 56 2.90 -23.40 -35.06
N ARG A 57 3.69 -22.79 -34.17
CA ARG A 57 3.19 -22.06 -32.99
C ARG A 57 2.31 -20.86 -33.38
N GLN A 58 2.72 -20.07 -34.37
CA GLN A 58 1.94 -18.93 -34.85
C GLN A 58 0.61 -19.35 -35.47
N HIS A 59 0.61 -20.47 -36.21
CA HIS A 59 -0.57 -21.03 -36.87
C HIS A 59 -1.32 -22.04 -36.00
N ARG A 60 -1.01 -22.10 -34.70
CA ARG A 60 -1.62 -23.00 -33.70
C ARG A 60 -1.64 -24.49 -34.11
N LYS A 61 -0.69 -24.92 -34.94
CA LYS A 61 -0.58 -26.31 -35.39
C LYS A 61 0.02 -27.17 -34.29
N GLY A 62 -0.73 -28.15 -33.80
CA GLY A 62 -0.26 -29.12 -32.79
C GLY A 62 -0.11 -28.53 -31.39
N ILE A 63 -0.80 -27.41 -31.09
CA ILE A 63 -0.99 -26.95 -29.73
C ILE A 63 -2.20 -27.72 -29.18
N SER A 64 -2.01 -28.62 -28.23
CA SER A 64 -3.10 -29.05 -27.37
C SER A 64 -3.48 -27.84 -26.51
N GLU A 65 -4.66 -27.27 -26.77
CA GLU A 65 -5.23 -26.14 -26.05
C GLU A 65 -5.59 -26.53 -24.60
N GLU A 66 -4.59 -26.80 -23.77
CA GLU A 66 -4.77 -26.93 -22.32
C GLU A 66 -3.65 -26.20 -21.57
N VAL A 67 -3.32 -24.99 -22.03
CA VAL A 67 -2.71 -24.02 -21.11
C VAL A 67 -3.84 -23.53 -20.22
N ALA A 68 -4.13 -24.32 -19.17
CA ALA A 68 -5.08 -23.96 -18.13
C ALA A 68 -4.82 -22.50 -17.73
N LYS A 69 -5.83 -21.64 -17.90
CA LYS A 69 -5.75 -20.23 -17.51
C LYS A 69 -5.24 -20.19 -16.08
N LYS A 70 -4.07 -19.56 -15.88
CA LYS A 70 -3.42 -19.46 -14.57
C LYS A 70 -4.35 -18.64 -13.66
N ARG A 71 -5.22 -19.32 -12.89
CA ARG A 71 -6.04 -18.67 -11.86
C ARG A 71 -5.09 -18.03 -10.87
N THR A 72 -5.11 -16.71 -10.77
CA THR A 72 -4.36 -15.99 -9.76
C THR A 72 -4.94 -16.35 -8.39
N ARG A 73 -4.10 -16.87 -7.50
CA ARG A 73 -4.49 -17.12 -6.10
C ARG A 73 -4.68 -15.76 -5.42
N ARG A 74 -5.89 -15.48 -4.91
CA ARG A 74 -6.14 -14.33 -4.04
C ARG A 74 -5.93 -14.76 -2.60
N THR A 75 -4.82 -14.35 -2.00
CA THR A 75 -4.56 -14.60 -0.58
C THR A 75 -5.21 -13.48 0.23
N VAL A 76 -6.24 -13.79 1.01
CA VAL A 76 -6.78 -12.85 2.01
C VAL A 76 -5.93 -13.00 3.27
N LYS A 77 -5.31 -11.91 3.73
CA LYS A 77 -4.53 -11.92 4.97
C LYS A 77 -5.46 -11.91 6.18
N ALA A 78 -5.19 -12.75 7.17
CA ALA A 78 -5.89 -12.72 8.45
C ALA A 78 -5.56 -11.41 9.21
N GLN A 79 -6.57 -10.82 9.86
CA GLN A 79 -6.38 -9.70 10.77
C GLN A 79 -5.54 -10.16 11.97
N ARG A 80 -4.56 -9.36 12.40
CA ARG A 80 -3.77 -9.58 13.63
C ARG A 80 -4.16 -8.60 14.73
N GLY A 81 -3.92 -8.99 15.98
CA GLY A 81 -4.14 -8.12 17.15
C GLY A 81 -3.17 -6.96 17.12
N ILE A 82 -3.52 -5.87 17.81
CA ILE A 82 -2.69 -4.66 17.91
C ILE A 82 -2.22 -4.55 19.35
N VAL A 83 -1.04 -3.96 19.59
CA VAL A 83 -0.56 -3.70 20.96
C VAL A 83 -1.61 -2.85 21.70
N GLY A 84 -2.08 -3.34 22.85
CA GLY A 84 -3.16 -2.71 23.63
C GLY A 84 -4.58 -3.24 23.36
N ALA A 85 -4.81 -4.09 22.35
CA ALA A 85 -6.09 -4.77 22.16
C ALA A 85 -5.93 -6.10 21.39
N SER A 86 -6.35 -7.21 22.01
CA SER A 86 -6.39 -8.52 21.34
C SER A 86 -7.44 -8.55 20.22
N LEU A 87 -7.31 -9.49 19.28
CA LEU A 87 -8.26 -9.65 18.17
C LEU A 87 -9.69 -9.87 18.64
N ASP A 88 -9.86 -10.59 19.73
CA ASP A 88 -11.18 -10.96 20.24
C ASP A 88 -11.90 -9.74 20.80
N VAL A 89 -11.19 -8.88 21.54
CA VAL A 89 -11.73 -7.59 22.01
C VAL A 89 -12.10 -6.67 20.83
N ILE A 90 -11.30 -6.67 19.76
CA ILE A 90 -11.59 -5.88 18.55
C ILE A 90 -12.84 -6.42 17.84
N LYS A 91 -12.99 -7.75 17.72
CA LYS A 91 -14.16 -8.38 17.11
C LYS A 91 -15.41 -8.13 17.93
N GLU A 92 -15.33 -8.29 19.25
CA GLU A 92 -16.44 -8.06 20.16
C GLU A 92 -16.95 -6.63 20.05
N LYS A 93 -16.07 -5.62 20.16
CA LYS A 93 -16.44 -4.20 19.98
C LYS A 93 -17.03 -3.90 18.60
N ARG A 94 -16.53 -4.54 17.55
CA ARG A 94 -17.06 -4.38 16.18
C ARG A 94 -18.46 -4.99 16.04
N ASN A 95 -18.69 -6.13 16.68
CA ASN A 95 -19.94 -6.88 16.62
C ASN A 95 -21.05 -6.33 17.53
N ILE A 96 -20.76 -5.34 18.39
CA ILE A 96 -21.78 -4.61 19.15
C ILE A 96 -22.82 -4.03 18.19
N ARG A 97 -24.09 -4.35 18.45
CA ARG A 97 -25.24 -3.88 17.66
C ARG A 97 -25.25 -2.34 17.57
N PRO A 98 -25.58 -1.77 16.39
CA PRO A 98 -25.61 -0.31 16.21
C PRO A 98 -26.47 0.43 17.24
N GLU A 99 -27.56 -0.18 17.70
CA GLU A 99 -28.47 0.37 18.72
C GLU A 99 -27.82 0.52 20.09
N ALA A 100 -27.05 -0.48 20.53
CA ALA A 100 -26.30 -0.39 21.79
C ALA A 100 -25.20 0.69 21.69
N ARG A 101 -24.59 0.83 20.50
CA ARG A 101 -23.58 1.87 20.24
C ARG A 101 -24.17 3.28 20.25
N SER A 102 -25.37 3.47 19.67
CA SER A 102 -26.05 4.76 19.68
C SER A 102 -26.55 5.15 21.07
N ALA A 103 -27.05 4.18 21.84
CA ALA A 103 -27.45 4.39 23.24
C ALA A 103 -26.28 4.85 24.12
N ALA A 104 -25.14 4.15 24.07
CA ALA A 104 -23.93 4.54 24.80
C ALA A 104 -23.43 5.93 24.38
N ARG A 105 -23.52 6.27 23.08
CA ARG A 105 -23.18 7.61 22.58
C ARG A 105 -24.11 8.67 23.13
N ALA A 106 -25.41 8.41 23.19
CA ALA A 106 -26.40 9.34 23.72
C ALA A 106 -26.18 9.60 25.23
N GLN A 107 -25.87 8.56 26.00
CA GLN A 107 -25.52 8.67 27.42
C GLN A 107 -24.26 9.52 27.63
N ALA A 108 -23.18 9.24 26.89
CA ALA A 108 -21.95 10.03 26.96
C ALA A 108 -22.16 11.51 26.61
N ILE A 109 -23.03 11.81 25.63
CA ILE A 109 -23.39 13.19 25.28
C ILE A 109 -24.15 13.87 26.43
N LYS A 110 -25.08 13.17 27.09
CA LYS A 110 -25.82 13.70 28.24
C LYS A 110 -24.89 14.02 29.40
N GLU A 111 -24.05 13.06 29.79
CA GLU A 111 -23.04 13.26 30.84
C GLU A 111 -22.08 14.41 30.52
N SER A 112 -21.65 14.55 29.26
CA SER A 112 -20.81 15.68 28.84
C SER A 112 -21.53 17.03 28.95
N LYS A 113 -22.82 17.09 28.60
CA LYS A 113 -23.63 18.29 28.75
C LYS A 113 -23.84 18.65 30.22
N GLU A 114 -24.15 17.68 31.07
CA GLU A 114 -24.32 17.87 32.50
C GLU A 114 -23.02 18.33 33.18
N LYS A 115 -21.88 17.71 32.86
CA LYS A 115 -20.56 18.17 33.32
C LYS A 115 -20.28 19.61 32.90
N LYS A 116 -20.55 19.98 31.64
CA LYS A 116 -20.41 21.37 31.18
C LYS A 116 -21.31 22.35 31.92
N GLN A 117 -22.55 21.95 32.24
CA GLN A 117 -23.47 22.78 33.01
C GLN A 117 -23.01 22.93 34.46
N ALA A 118 -22.55 21.85 35.11
CA ALA A 118 -21.96 21.88 36.44
C ALA A 118 -20.70 22.78 36.48
N ASP A 119 -19.80 22.63 35.51
CA ASP A 119 -18.60 23.48 35.39
C ASP A 119 -18.98 24.96 35.16
N ALA A 120 -20.03 25.22 34.38
CA ALA A 120 -20.53 26.58 34.16
C ALA A 120 -21.18 27.17 35.42
N ALA A 121 -21.91 26.37 36.20
CA ALA A 121 -22.50 26.76 37.46
C ALA A 121 -21.42 27.01 38.53
N ALA A 122 -20.41 26.15 38.63
CA ALA A 122 -19.25 26.34 39.49
C ALA A 122 -18.47 27.61 39.11
N LYS A 123 -18.26 27.88 37.81
CA LYS A 123 -17.63 29.13 37.36
C LYS A 123 -18.47 30.37 37.68
N LYS A 124 -19.79 30.28 37.64
CA LYS A 124 -20.69 31.39 38.02
C LYS A 124 -20.69 31.63 39.52
N SER A 125 -20.73 30.57 40.34
CA SER A 125 -20.69 30.69 41.81
C SER A 125 -19.33 31.19 42.30
N GLU A 126 -18.22 30.75 41.71
CA GLU A 126 -16.88 31.29 42.00
C GLU A 126 -16.76 32.76 41.61
N LYS A 127 -17.30 33.17 40.45
CA LYS A 127 -17.38 34.60 40.08
C LYS A 127 -18.23 35.43 41.05
N ALA A 128 -19.35 34.87 41.54
CA ALA A 128 -20.21 35.52 42.52
C ALA A 128 -19.53 35.63 43.90
N LYS A 129 -18.78 34.61 44.34
CA LYS A 129 -17.98 34.66 45.56
C LYS A 129 -16.84 35.68 45.47
N LEU A 130 -16.14 35.75 44.34
CA LEU A 130 -15.11 36.76 44.08
C LEU A 130 -15.70 38.19 44.05
N ALA A 131 -16.92 38.36 43.51
CA ALA A 131 -17.63 39.64 43.55
C ALA A 131 -18.11 40.01 44.97
N ALA A 132 -18.56 39.03 45.77
CA ALA A 132 -18.97 39.23 47.15
C ALA A 132 -17.78 39.49 48.11
N GLN A 133 -16.61 38.92 47.82
CA GLN A 133 -15.36 39.28 48.50
C GLN A 133 -14.91 40.69 48.13
N ALA A 134 -15.14 41.15 46.90
CA ALA A 134 -14.90 42.54 46.51
C ALA A 134 -15.86 43.54 47.20
N SER A 135 -17.07 43.11 47.62
CA SER A 135 -18.05 43.97 48.31
C SER A 135 -17.94 43.97 49.84
N LYS A 136 -17.12 43.09 50.45
CA LYS A 136 -16.89 43.06 51.91
C LYS A 136 -15.70 43.90 52.38
N GLY A 137 -15.25 44.86 51.58
CA GLY A 137 -14.38 45.93 52.05
C GLY A 137 -12.97 45.46 52.41
N GLN A 138 -12.19 45.04 51.41
CA GLN A 138 -10.77 45.36 51.42
C GLN A 138 -10.41 45.83 50.01
N ALA A 139 -10.17 47.14 49.89
CA ALA A 139 -9.85 47.80 48.65
C ALA A 139 -8.55 47.24 48.07
N VAL A 140 -8.66 46.26 47.17
CA VAL A 140 -7.58 45.91 46.25
C VAL A 140 -7.98 46.47 44.90
N ARG A 141 -7.26 47.53 44.50
CA ARG A 141 -7.40 48.23 43.22
C ARG A 141 -7.62 47.23 42.08
N GLN A 142 -8.74 47.36 41.40
CA GLN A 142 -9.04 46.65 40.15
C GLN A 142 -8.03 47.08 39.08
N VAL A 143 -6.89 46.40 39.00
CA VAL A 143 -6.03 46.49 37.82
C VAL A 143 -6.71 45.69 36.72
N SER A 144 -6.98 46.34 35.59
CA SER A 144 -7.58 45.69 34.43
C SER A 144 -6.72 44.49 34.00
N LYS A 145 -7.35 43.45 33.44
CA LYS A 145 -6.64 42.24 32.94
C LYS A 145 -5.61 42.57 31.85
N GLN A 146 -5.70 43.77 31.27
CA GLN A 146 -4.75 44.33 30.32
C GLN A 146 -3.55 45.01 31.00
N GLY A 147 -3.72 45.56 32.21
CA GLY A 147 -2.61 46.07 33.04
C GLY A 147 -1.85 44.98 33.80
N ALA A 148 -2.49 43.84 34.11
CA ALA A 148 -1.83 42.71 34.78
C ALA A 148 -0.93 41.88 33.85
N LYS A 149 -1.10 42.02 32.52
CA LYS A 149 -0.13 41.54 31.54
C LYS A 149 0.86 42.67 31.30
N GLY A 150 1.86 42.76 32.17
CA GLY A 150 3.05 43.56 31.91
C GLY A 150 3.56 43.32 30.48
N SER A 151 4.18 44.34 29.90
CA SER A 151 4.66 44.33 28.51
C SER A 151 5.32 43.00 28.15
N ALA A 152 4.91 42.41 27.02
CA ALA A 152 5.49 41.17 26.55
C ALA A 152 7.02 41.35 26.45
N PRO A 153 7.83 40.49 27.09
CA PRO A 153 9.28 40.61 27.00
C PRO A 153 9.68 40.49 25.53
N LYS A 154 10.43 41.49 25.05
CA LYS A 154 10.93 41.56 23.68
C LYS A 154 11.71 40.28 23.37
N VAL A 155 11.19 39.48 22.44
CA VAL A 155 11.81 38.22 22.01
C VAL A 155 13.22 38.53 21.50
N GLN A 156 14.23 38.08 22.26
CA GLN A 156 15.63 38.25 21.91
C GLN A 156 15.95 37.23 20.82
N ALA A 157 16.28 37.70 19.61
CA ALA A 157 16.70 36.85 18.52
C ALA A 157 18.03 36.18 18.89
N LYS A 158 18.01 34.89 19.22
CA LYS A 158 19.21 34.07 19.33
C LYS A 158 19.37 33.29 18.05
N SER A 159 20.21 33.79 17.15
CA SER A 159 20.75 33.04 16.03
C SER A 159 22.10 32.42 16.44
N ARG A 160 22.10 31.08 16.58
CA ARG A 160 23.11 30.10 16.16
C ARG A 160 22.75 28.75 16.73
#